data_AF-A0A2N5YLC9-F1
#
_entry.id   AF-A0A2N5YLC9-F1
#
_cell.length_a   1.000
_cell.length_b   1.000
_cell.length_c   1.000
_cell.angle_alpha   90.00
_cell.angle_beta   90.00
_cell.angle_gamma   90.00
#
_symmetry.space_group_name_H-M   'P 1'
#
loop_
_entity.id
_entity.type
_entity.pdbx_description
1 polymer ?
#
loop_
_entity_poly.entity_id
_entity_poly.type
_entity_poly.pdbx_seq_one_letter_code
_entity_poly.pdbx_strand_id
1 'polypeptide(L)'
;MKHRYDHIIETSSEKEILNKSLSEKYRDEIIVALSFFPELKDTRIQFKRKRFFIRASMTSSPSFFSVFRKKEKRKYVISINNRKGLFKGVRLASVSFAGRVGVLGHELCHVVDYESQDFFELIKFGVLYSLSSKEMKRVEHETDLLTLKHGLGCELWHFKKYIFSNIKRSNKYRKKILEFYMTDQDVYNYIEKDN
;
A
#
# COMPACT_ATOMS: atom_id res chain seq x y z
N MET A 1 -16.86 -9.79 6.71
CA MET A 1 -15.43 -9.48 6.98
C MET A 1 -15.22 -8.17 7.72
N LYS A 2 -15.92 -7.05 7.42
CA LYS A 2 -15.76 -5.81 8.21
C LYS A 2 -15.96 -6.04 9.72
N HIS A 3 -16.99 -6.81 10.09
CA HIS A 3 -17.31 -7.17 11.47
C HIS A 3 -16.18 -7.81 12.28
N ARG A 4 -15.18 -8.43 11.61
CA ARG A 4 -14.00 -8.98 12.28
C ARG A 4 -13.15 -7.89 12.94
N TYR A 5 -13.20 -6.66 12.43
CA TYR A 5 -12.39 -5.54 12.88
C TYR A 5 -13.19 -4.47 13.62
N ASP A 6 -14.47 -4.70 13.94
CA ASP A 6 -15.32 -3.69 14.61
C ASP A 6 -14.69 -3.28 15.96
N HIS A 7 -14.16 -4.25 16.73
CA HIS A 7 -13.41 -3.96 17.96
C HIS A 7 -12.19 -3.06 17.74
N ILE A 8 -11.40 -3.27 16.67
CA ILE A 8 -10.26 -2.41 16.34
C ILE A 8 -10.75 -1.00 16.03
N ILE A 9 -11.76 -0.87 15.18
CA ILE A 9 -12.30 0.42 14.75
C ILE A 9 -12.86 1.21 15.95
N GLU A 10 -13.53 0.54 16.87
CA GLU A 10 -14.13 1.14 18.07
C GLU A 10 -13.09 1.53 19.12
N THR A 11 -12.02 0.75 19.26
CA THR A 11 -10.98 0.94 20.29
C THR A 11 -9.79 1.78 19.84
N SER A 12 -9.61 1.99 18.52
CA SER A 12 -8.49 2.78 17.98
C SER A 12 -8.47 4.18 18.55
N SER A 13 -7.43 4.47 19.32
CA SER A 13 -7.33 5.73 20.05
C SER A 13 -6.98 6.89 19.12
N GLU A 14 -7.47 8.10 19.42
CA GLU A 14 -7.08 9.31 18.68
C GLU A 14 -5.55 9.53 18.65
N LYS A 15 -4.83 8.98 19.64
CA LYS A 15 -3.36 9.03 19.71
C LYS A 15 -2.69 8.24 18.58
N GLU A 16 -3.24 7.11 18.15
CA GLU A 16 -2.66 6.27 17.07
C GLU A 16 -2.77 6.94 15.70
N ILE A 17 -3.78 7.79 15.52
CA ILE A 17 -4.05 8.52 14.28
C ILE A 17 -3.61 9.99 14.34
N LEU A 18 -3.05 10.47 15.45
CA LEU A 18 -2.70 11.88 15.68
C LEU A 18 -1.77 12.45 14.60
N ASN A 19 -0.81 11.65 14.15
CA ASN A 19 0.15 12.03 13.10
C ASN A 19 -0.33 11.69 11.68
N LYS A 20 -1.60 11.31 11.54
CA LYS A 20 -2.18 10.77 10.32
C LYS A 20 -3.28 11.70 9.81
N SER A 21 -3.22 12.05 8.52
CA SER A 21 -4.30 12.77 7.84
C SER A 21 -5.09 11.76 7.03
N LEU A 22 -6.26 11.36 7.52
CA LEU A 22 -7.06 10.26 6.97
C LEU A 22 -7.97 10.73 5.82
N SER A 23 -8.29 9.82 4.91
CA SER A 23 -9.36 10.04 3.93
C SER A 23 -10.68 9.58 4.54
N GLU A 24 -11.64 10.51 4.72
CA GLU A 24 -12.97 10.19 5.30
C GLU A 24 -13.64 8.97 4.65
N LYS A 25 -13.55 8.87 3.32
CA LYS A 25 -14.15 7.76 2.55
C LYS A 25 -13.60 6.37 2.91
N TYR A 26 -12.34 6.28 3.35
CA TYR A 26 -11.67 5.01 3.63
C TYR A 26 -11.12 4.97 5.07
N ARG A 27 -11.75 5.72 5.99
CA ARG A 27 -11.25 5.94 7.34
C ARG A 27 -11.08 4.60 8.08
N ASP A 28 -12.10 3.76 8.07
CA ASP A 28 -12.11 2.48 8.77
C ASP A 28 -11.05 1.54 8.21
N GLU A 29 -10.91 1.45 6.88
CA GLU A 29 -9.88 0.62 6.25
C GLU A 29 -8.47 1.10 6.59
N ILE A 30 -8.26 2.42 6.67
CA ILE A 30 -6.96 2.97 7.05
C ILE A 30 -6.65 2.68 8.52
N ILE A 31 -7.63 2.80 9.41
CA ILE A 31 -7.48 2.49 10.83
C ILE A 31 -7.10 1.02 11.02
N VAL A 32 -7.86 0.12 10.39
CA VAL A 32 -7.58 -1.31 10.46
C VAL A 32 -6.23 -1.62 9.86
N ALA A 33 -5.83 -1.03 8.72
CA ALA A 33 -4.51 -1.27 8.17
C ALA A 33 -3.41 -0.80 9.14
N LEU A 34 -3.53 0.42 9.72
CA LEU A 34 -2.55 0.98 10.65
C LEU A 34 -2.38 0.17 11.94
N SER A 35 -3.41 -0.54 12.41
CA SER A 35 -3.30 -1.36 13.63
C SER A 35 -2.30 -2.49 13.51
N PHE A 36 -1.90 -2.87 12.29
CA PHE A 36 -0.86 -3.87 12.04
C PHE A 36 0.56 -3.27 11.98
N PHE A 37 0.72 -1.95 12.06
CA PHE A 37 2.02 -1.26 11.94
C PHE A 37 2.32 -0.39 13.17
N PRO A 38 2.48 -0.98 14.38
CA PRO A 38 2.78 -0.23 15.60
C PRO A 38 4.07 0.60 15.50
N GLU A 39 5.03 0.18 14.68
CA GLU A 39 6.28 0.89 14.40
C GLU A 39 6.06 2.22 13.66
N LEU A 40 4.93 2.39 12.96
CA LEU A 40 4.59 3.63 12.25
C LEU A 40 3.79 4.61 13.11
N LYS A 41 3.62 4.37 14.42
CA LYS A 41 2.80 5.21 15.33
C LYS A 41 3.20 6.70 15.27
N ASP A 42 4.51 6.98 15.33
CA ASP A 42 5.07 8.34 15.36
C ASP A 42 5.34 8.90 13.96
N THR A 43 5.27 8.06 12.93
CA THR A 43 5.51 8.45 11.53
C THR A 43 4.38 9.33 11.01
N ARG A 44 4.72 10.44 10.35
CA ARG A 44 3.74 11.34 9.73
C ARG A 44 3.33 10.81 8.37
N ILE A 45 2.09 10.34 8.26
CA ILE A 45 1.55 9.78 7.01
C ILE A 45 0.29 10.53 6.63
N GLN A 46 0.20 10.95 5.38
CA GLN A 46 -0.96 11.64 4.85
C GLN A 46 -1.62 10.83 3.74
N PHE A 47 -2.86 10.41 3.99
CA PHE A 47 -3.71 9.72 3.04
C PHE A 47 -4.47 10.76 2.22
N LYS A 48 -3.93 11.07 1.03
CA LYS A 48 -4.47 12.11 0.16
C LYS A 48 -5.17 11.51 -1.05
N ARG A 49 -6.29 12.11 -1.42
CA ARG A 49 -6.87 11.93 -2.75
C ARG A 49 -6.01 12.72 -3.75
N LYS A 50 -5.30 12.05 -4.66
CA LYS A 50 -4.53 12.77 -5.69
C LYS A 50 -5.49 13.35 -6.76
N ARG A 51 -5.26 14.62 -7.12
CA ARG A 51 -5.93 15.32 -8.24
C ARG A 51 -5.32 14.95 -9.60
N PHE A 52 -4.13 14.34 -9.70
CA PHE A 52 -3.47 14.06 -10.98
C PHE A 52 -3.31 12.54 -11.25
N PHE A 53 -3.22 12.19 -12.54
CA PHE A 53 -3.19 10.82 -13.07
C PHE A 53 -2.12 9.94 -12.40
N ILE A 54 -2.53 8.74 -11.98
CA ILE A 54 -1.62 7.66 -11.59
C ILE A 54 -2.02 6.43 -12.39
N ARG A 55 -1.05 5.71 -12.95
CA ARG A 55 -1.27 4.45 -13.70
C ARG A 55 -1.57 3.25 -12.78
N ALA A 56 -1.48 3.42 -11.45
CA ALA A 56 -1.73 2.41 -10.42
C ALA A 56 -2.84 2.86 -9.45
N SER A 57 -3.42 1.90 -8.70
CA SER A 57 -4.56 2.12 -7.80
C SER A 57 -4.20 2.92 -6.54
N MET A 58 -2.99 2.71 -6.02
CA MET A 58 -2.38 3.45 -4.92
C MET A 58 -0.87 3.60 -5.17
N THR A 59 -0.26 4.60 -4.53
CA THR A 59 1.20 4.79 -4.46
C THR A 59 1.55 5.49 -3.15
N SER A 60 2.50 4.96 -2.41
CA SER A 60 3.23 5.63 -1.35
C SER A 60 4.45 6.35 -1.95
N SER A 61 4.69 7.58 -1.52
CA SER A 61 5.95 8.26 -1.79
C SER A 61 6.26 9.20 -0.63
N PRO A 62 7.54 9.39 -0.28
CA PRO A 62 7.89 10.52 0.54
C PRO A 62 7.47 11.82 -0.18
N SER A 63 7.00 12.82 0.56
CA SER A 63 6.76 14.14 -0.04
C SER A 63 8.08 14.66 -0.64
N PHE A 64 8.05 15.26 -1.84
CA PHE A 64 9.26 15.60 -2.63
C PHE A 64 10.31 16.45 -1.85
N PHE A 65 9.85 17.34 -0.96
CA PHE A 65 10.72 18.13 -0.06
C PHE A 65 11.01 17.47 1.29
N SER A 66 10.39 16.34 1.58
CA SER A 66 10.50 15.64 2.85
C SER A 66 11.66 14.64 2.89
N VAL A 67 12.11 14.12 1.74
CA VAL A 67 13.28 13.22 1.68
C VAL A 67 14.53 13.95 2.18
N PHE A 68 14.65 15.26 1.90
CA PHE A 68 15.73 16.14 2.35
C PHE A 68 15.72 16.46 3.86
N ARG A 69 14.71 15.99 4.61
CA ARG A 69 14.64 16.18 6.07
C ARG A 69 15.27 14.98 6.78
N LYS A 70 15.74 15.20 8.01
CA LYS A 70 16.11 14.11 8.93
C LYS A 70 14.97 13.09 9.00
N LYS A 71 15.33 11.83 9.16
CA LYS A 71 14.44 10.67 9.22
C LYS A 71 13.20 10.94 10.08
N GLU A 72 13.40 11.41 11.31
CA GLU A 72 12.33 11.70 12.29
C GLU A 72 11.37 12.84 11.87
N LYS A 73 11.76 13.67 10.89
CA LYS A 73 10.95 14.80 10.39
C LYS A 73 10.30 14.50 9.04
N ARG A 74 10.45 13.27 8.52
CA ARG A 74 9.89 12.87 7.24
C ARG A 74 8.36 12.79 7.31
N LYS A 75 7.74 12.98 6.15
CA LYS A 75 6.31 12.94 5.92
C LYS A 75 6.04 12.18 4.63
N TYR A 76 5.23 11.14 4.78
CA TYR A 76 4.84 10.24 3.70
C TYR A 76 3.46 10.59 3.18
N VAL A 77 3.23 10.38 1.89
CA VAL A 77 1.93 10.60 1.26
C VAL A 77 1.50 9.31 0.58
N ILE A 78 0.44 8.69 1.09
CA ILE A 78 -0.23 7.57 0.44
C ILE A 78 -1.37 8.16 -0.39
N SER A 79 -1.26 7.98 -1.70
CA SER A 79 -2.21 8.57 -2.66
C SER A 79 -3.27 7.56 -3.07
N ILE A 80 -4.55 7.90 -2.81
CA ILE A 80 -5.69 7.05 -3.19
C ILE A 80 -6.33 7.58 -4.47
N ASN A 81 -6.33 6.78 -5.54
CA ASN A 81 -6.92 7.17 -6.82
C ASN A 81 -8.42 6.85 -6.88
N ASN A 82 -9.25 7.85 -7.19
CA ASN A 82 -10.71 7.72 -7.21
C ASN A 82 -11.38 8.53 -8.34
N ARG A 83 -10.70 8.78 -9.47
CA ARG A 83 -11.31 9.47 -10.62
C ARG A 83 -12.04 8.48 -11.55
N LYS A 84 -13.29 8.79 -11.92
CA LYS A 84 -14.05 8.12 -12.98
C LYS A 84 -13.52 8.61 -14.36
N GLY A 85 -13.45 7.73 -15.36
CA GLY A 85 -13.35 8.11 -16.79
C GLY A 85 -12.03 7.82 -17.51
N LEU A 86 -10.87 7.91 -16.86
CA LEU A 86 -9.56 7.76 -17.54
C LEU A 86 -8.57 6.81 -16.85
N PHE A 87 -9.00 6.17 -15.77
CA PHE A 87 -8.17 5.26 -15.01
C PHE A 87 -8.11 3.88 -15.68
N LYS A 88 -6.89 3.43 -16.01
CA LYS A 88 -6.65 2.11 -16.63
C LYS A 88 -6.51 0.97 -15.60
N GLY A 89 -6.50 1.29 -14.31
CA GLY A 89 -6.39 0.32 -13.22
C GLY A 89 -7.73 -0.04 -12.56
N VAL A 90 -7.66 -0.72 -11.42
CA VAL A 90 -8.82 -1.25 -10.68
C VAL A 90 -9.30 -0.28 -9.60
N ARG A 91 -10.58 0.12 -9.62
CA ARG A 91 -11.10 1.17 -8.72
C ARG A 91 -11.12 0.66 -7.28
N LEU A 92 -10.40 1.34 -6.37
CA LEU A 92 -10.36 0.94 -4.96
C LEU A 92 -11.74 0.86 -4.31
N ALA A 93 -12.65 1.75 -4.70
CA ALA A 93 -14.04 1.75 -4.21
C ALA A 93 -14.82 0.47 -4.55
N SER A 94 -14.37 -0.30 -5.55
CA SER A 94 -15.01 -1.55 -6.00
C SER A 94 -14.34 -2.80 -5.39
N VAL A 95 -13.22 -2.62 -4.68
CA VAL A 95 -12.56 -3.68 -3.90
C VAL A 95 -13.35 -3.90 -2.60
N SER A 96 -13.41 -5.15 -2.13
CA SER A 96 -13.98 -5.49 -0.81
C SER A 96 -13.25 -4.76 0.32
N PHE A 97 -13.89 -4.61 1.49
CA PHE A 97 -13.26 -4.00 2.67
C PHE A 97 -11.90 -4.65 3.00
N ALA A 98 -11.84 -5.99 3.07
CA ALA A 98 -10.61 -6.73 3.33
C ALA A 98 -9.54 -6.47 2.25
N GLY A 99 -9.91 -6.48 0.96
CA GLY A 99 -8.95 -6.16 -0.09
C GLY A 99 -8.45 -4.71 -0.04
N ARG A 100 -9.27 -3.77 0.44
CA ARG A 100 -8.83 -2.38 0.67
C ARG A 100 -7.84 -2.30 1.83
N VAL A 101 -8.08 -3.02 2.92
CA VAL A 101 -7.12 -3.15 4.03
C VAL A 101 -5.80 -3.74 3.52
N GLY A 102 -5.85 -4.78 2.69
CA GLY A 102 -4.65 -5.45 2.15
C GLY A 102 -3.77 -4.53 1.30
N VAL A 103 -4.35 -3.78 0.36
CA VAL A 103 -3.57 -2.80 -0.42
C VAL A 103 -3.09 -1.62 0.41
N LEU A 104 -3.86 -1.18 1.42
CA LEU A 104 -3.38 -0.17 2.35
C LEU A 104 -2.17 -0.69 3.16
N GLY A 105 -2.20 -1.95 3.59
CA GLY A 105 -1.08 -2.65 4.20
C GLY A 105 0.16 -2.67 3.32
N HIS A 106 0.02 -3.05 2.05
CA HIS A 106 1.11 -2.99 1.06
C HIS A 106 1.74 -1.60 0.97
N GLU A 107 0.93 -0.56 0.89
CA GLU A 107 1.43 0.82 0.80
C GLU A 107 2.08 1.30 2.11
N LEU A 108 1.66 0.76 3.26
CA LEU A 108 2.30 1.00 4.56
C LEU A 108 3.64 0.27 4.67
N CYS A 109 3.77 -0.95 4.12
CA CYS A 109 5.05 -1.66 4.04
C CYS A 109 6.11 -0.88 3.24
N HIS A 110 5.73 -0.21 2.15
CA HIS A 110 6.64 0.72 1.50
C HIS A 110 7.07 1.89 2.41
N VAL A 111 6.18 2.40 3.27
CA VAL A 111 6.55 3.43 4.26
C VAL A 111 7.53 2.87 5.28
N VAL A 112 7.32 1.63 5.77
CA VAL A 112 8.28 0.93 6.64
C VAL A 112 9.66 0.85 5.98
N ASP A 113 9.72 0.42 4.72
CA ASP A 113 10.98 0.33 3.97
C ASP A 113 11.65 1.71 3.84
N TYR A 114 10.91 2.75 3.50
CA TYR A 114 11.47 4.10 3.38
C TYR A 114 11.89 4.71 4.73
N GLU A 115 11.20 4.35 5.80
CA GLU A 115 11.57 4.68 7.18
C GLU A 115 12.74 3.83 7.66
N SER A 116 13.23 2.82 6.93
CA SER A 116 14.49 2.15 7.31
C SER A 116 15.72 2.85 6.72
N GLN A 117 15.55 3.57 5.61
CA GLN A 117 16.65 4.07 4.77
C GLN A 117 17.10 5.50 5.11
N ASP A 118 18.38 5.78 4.89
CA ASP A 118 18.92 7.14 4.92
C ASP A 118 18.59 7.95 3.65
N PHE A 119 19.11 9.18 3.56
CA PHE A 119 18.85 10.06 2.42
C PHE A 119 19.44 9.55 1.09
N PHE A 120 20.69 9.08 1.11
CA PHE A 120 21.38 8.63 -0.09
C PHE A 120 20.85 7.28 -0.55
N GLU A 121 20.50 6.41 0.39
CA GLU A 121 19.82 5.16 0.13
C GLU A 121 18.48 5.37 -0.57
N LEU A 122 17.65 6.32 -0.07
CA LEU A 122 16.38 6.66 -0.73
C LEU A 122 16.55 7.21 -2.14
N ILE A 123 17.59 8.02 -2.39
CA ILE A 123 17.90 8.50 -3.75
C ILE A 123 18.29 7.33 -4.63
N LYS A 124 19.24 6.50 -4.18
CA LYS A 124 19.71 5.32 -4.92
C LYS A 124 18.55 4.38 -5.23
N PHE A 125 17.71 4.11 -4.22
CA PHE A 125 16.48 3.34 -4.37
C PHE A 125 15.59 3.95 -5.45
N GLY A 126 15.29 5.25 -5.39
CA GLY A 126 14.43 5.93 -6.35
C GLY A 126 14.94 5.83 -7.79
N VAL A 127 16.26 5.94 -7.99
CA VAL A 127 16.92 5.78 -9.29
C VAL A 127 16.82 4.33 -9.77
N LEU A 128 17.22 3.35 -8.95
CA LEU A 128 17.22 1.94 -9.33
C LEU A 128 15.80 1.42 -9.60
N TYR A 129 14.84 1.75 -8.74
CA TYR A 129 13.43 1.39 -8.90
C TYR A 129 12.84 1.97 -10.20
N SER A 130 13.29 3.15 -10.63
CA SER A 130 12.79 3.79 -11.86
C SER A 130 13.44 3.24 -13.14
N LEU A 131 14.70 2.80 -13.07
CA LEU A 131 15.49 2.40 -14.26
C LEU A 131 15.59 0.89 -14.46
N SER A 132 15.34 0.07 -13.43
CA SER A 132 15.52 -1.39 -13.48
C SER A 132 14.21 -2.13 -13.23
N SER A 133 13.69 -2.79 -14.26
CA SER A 133 12.55 -3.71 -14.14
C SER A 133 12.81 -4.82 -13.09
N LYS A 134 14.04 -5.33 -13.03
CA LYS A 134 14.43 -6.34 -12.04
C LYS A 134 14.30 -5.81 -10.62
N GLU A 135 14.77 -4.59 -10.38
CA GLU A 135 14.70 -3.96 -9.06
C GLU A 135 13.26 -3.63 -8.68
N MET A 136 12.48 -3.09 -9.63
CA MET A 136 11.06 -2.82 -9.41
C MET A 136 10.31 -4.10 -9.01
N LYS A 137 10.57 -5.22 -9.70
CA LYS A 137 9.98 -6.52 -9.35
C LYS A 137 10.38 -6.98 -7.95
N ARG A 138 11.68 -6.89 -7.63
CA ARG A 138 12.23 -7.29 -6.33
C ARG A 138 11.53 -6.54 -5.20
N VAL A 139 11.46 -5.22 -5.31
CA VAL A 139 10.85 -4.34 -4.30
C VAL A 139 9.37 -4.65 -4.11
N GLU A 140 8.60 -4.79 -5.19
CA GLU A 140 7.16 -5.10 -5.08
C GLU A 140 6.90 -6.48 -4.46
N HIS A 141 7.71 -7.50 -4.82
CA HIS A 141 7.63 -8.82 -4.19
C HIS A 141 8.02 -8.78 -2.71
N GLU A 142 9.10 -8.09 -2.35
CA GLU A 142 9.52 -7.93 -0.96
C GLU A 142 8.45 -7.19 -0.14
N THR A 143 7.76 -6.22 -0.74
CA THR A 143 6.65 -5.50 -0.09
C THR A 143 5.43 -6.42 0.11
N ASP A 144 5.09 -7.26 -0.86
CA ASP A 144 4.03 -8.27 -0.73
C ASP A 144 4.36 -9.25 0.42
N LEU A 145 5.61 -9.73 0.51
CA LEU A 145 6.09 -10.59 1.59
C LEU A 145 6.09 -9.89 2.95
N LEU A 146 6.47 -8.62 3.01
CA LEU A 146 6.43 -7.85 4.25
C LEU A 146 4.97 -7.66 4.72
N THR A 147 4.04 -7.47 3.79
CA THR A 147 2.60 -7.38 4.10
C THR A 147 2.08 -8.69 4.69
N LEU A 148 2.51 -9.83 4.15
CA LEU A 148 2.22 -11.16 4.70
C LEU A 148 2.75 -11.30 6.13
N LYS A 149 3.99 -10.88 6.39
CA LYS A 149 4.62 -10.91 7.73
C LYS A 149 3.93 -10.00 8.75
N HIS A 150 3.31 -8.91 8.32
CA HIS A 150 2.48 -8.07 9.20
C HIS A 150 1.09 -8.66 9.47
N GLY A 151 0.82 -9.91 9.08
CA GLY A 151 -0.44 -10.59 9.36
C GLY A 151 -1.59 -10.20 8.43
N LEU A 152 -1.31 -9.48 7.34
CA LEU A 152 -2.31 -9.01 6.36
C LEU A 152 -2.42 -9.93 5.13
N GLY A 153 -2.05 -11.21 5.27
CA GLY A 153 -2.01 -12.15 4.15
C GLY A 153 -3.37 -12.39 3.50
N CYS A 154 -4.41 -12.62 4.29
CA CYS A 154 -5.76 -12.86 3.78
C CYS A 154 -6.32 -11.63 3.04
N GLU A 155 -6.09 -10.46 3.60
CA GLU A 155 -6.48 -9.16 3.09
C GLU A 155 -5.75 -8.84 1.77
N LEU A 156 -4.43 -9.10 1.71
CA LEU A 156 -3.64 -8.98 0.50
C LEU A 156 -4.13 -9.95 -0.58
N TRP A 157 -4.41 -11.21 -0.23
CA TRP A 157 -4.96 -12.19 -1.16
C TRP A 157 -6.29 -11.72 -1.76
N HIS A 158 -7.21 -11.19 -0.95
CA HIS A 158 -8.47 -10.62 -1.43
C HIS A 158 -8.25 -9.50 -2.44
N PHE A 159 -7.25 -8.65 -2.22
CA PHE A 159 -6.89 -7.59 -3.15
C PHE A 159 -6.34 -8.13 -4.46
N LYS A 160 -5.37 -9.05 -4.41
CA LYS A 160 -4.76 -9.66 -5.60
C LYS A 160 -5.81 -10.39 -6.42
N LYS A 161 -6.64 -11.24 -5.81
CA LYS A 161 -7.72 -11.96 -6.48
C LYS A 161 -8.65 -11.01 -7.22
N TYR A 162 -9.03 -9.91 -6.58
CA TYR A 162 -9.86 -8.89 -7.20
C TYR A 162 -9.16 -8.21 -8.38
N ILE A 163 -7.88 -7.80 -8.24
CA ILE A 163 -7.12 -7.19 -9.33
C ILE A 163 -7.03 -8.13 -10.52
N PHE A 164 -6.53 -9.36 -10.33
CA PHE A 164 -6.28 -10.29 -11.42
C PHE A 164 -7.57 -10.70 -12.16
N SER A 165 -8.70 -10.71 -11.46
CA SER A 165 -10.03 -10.95 -12.06
C SER A 165 -10.60 -9.75 -12.83
N ASN A 166 -10.19 -8.51 -12.50
CA ASN A 166 -10.83 -7.28 -13.02
C ASN A 166 -9.94 -6.45 -13.95
N ILE A 167 -8.68 -6.84 -14.17
CA ILE A 167 -7.79 -6.17 -15.13
C ILE A 167 -8.15 -6.53 -16.57
N LYS A 168 -8.40 -5.51 -17.40
CA LYS A 168 -8.71 -5.69 -18.83
C LYS A 168 -7.54 -6.35 -19.58
N ARG A 169 -7.85 -7.30 -20.48
CA ARG A 169 -6.86 -8.13 -21.20
C ARG A 169 -5.83 -7.33 -22.02
N SER A 170 -6.16 -6.16 -22.56
CA SER A 170 -5.33 -5.46 -23.56
C SER A 170 -4.54 -4.25 -23.02
N ASN A 171 -4.57 -3.95 -21.72
CA ASN A 171 -3.99 -2.69 -21.24
C ASN A 171 -2.54 -2.83 -20.71
N LYS A 172 -1.73 -1.77 -20.88
CA LYS A 172 -0.37 -1.66 -20.33
C LYS A 172 -0.31 -1.91 -18.81
N TYR A 173 -1.40 -1.62 -18.10
CA TYR A 173 -1.52 -1.86 -16.68
C TYR A 173 -1.49 -3.35 -16.34
N ARG A 174 -2.19 -4.21 -17.09
CA ARG A 174 -2.14 -5.66 -16.93
C ARG A 174 -0.73 -6.20 -17.11
N LYS A 175 -0.02 -5.76 -18.16
CA LYS A 175 1.38 -6.17 -18.38
C LYS A 175 2.25 -5.84 -17.15
N LYS A 176 2.11 -4.62 -16.61
CA LYS A 176 2.81 -4.21 -15.38
C LYS A 176 2.44 -5.11 -14.19
N ILE A 177 1.16 -5.38 -13.96
CA ILE A 177 0.73 -6.23 -12.84
C ILE A 177 1.32 -7.64 -12.97
N LEU A 178 1.24 -8.25 -14.16
CA LEU A 178 1.77 -9.60 -14.40
C LEU A 178 3.30 -9.69 -14.33
N GLU A 179 4.00 -8.63 -14.69
CA GLU A 179 5.46 -8.63 -14.72
C GLU A 179 6.07 -8.48 -13.33
N PHE A 180 5.48 -7.63 -12.48
CA PHE A 180 6.15 -7.09 -11.29
C PHE A 180 5.55 -7.50 -9.95
N TYR A 181 4.35 -8.06 -9.90
CA TYR A 181 3.66 -8.33 -8.63
C TYR A 181 3.42 -9.82 -8.44
N MET A 182 3.42 -10.27 -7.19
CA MET A 182 2.96 -11.62 -6.85
C MET A 182 1.49 -11.80 -7.28
N THR A 183 1.16 -12.97 -7.80
CA THR A 183 -0.20 -13.37 -8.14
C THR A 183 -1.00 -13.71 -6.87
N ASP A 184 -2.32 -13.79 -6.99
CA ASP A 184 -3.16 -14.30 -5.90
C ASP A 184 -2.81 -15.74 -5.53
N GLN A 185 -2.38 -16.57 -6.49
CA GLN A 185 -1.90 -17.93 -6.21
C GLN A 185 -0.56 -17.93 -5.46
N ASP A 186 0.37 -17.03 -5.81
CA ASP A 186 1.65 -16.91 -5.10
C ASP A 186 1.43 -16.53 -3.64
N VAL A 187 0.55 -15.56 -3.39
CA VAL A 187 0.16 -15.13 -2.03
C VAL A 187 -0.54 -16.27 -1.28
N TYR A 188 -1.47 -16.98 -1.93
CA TYR A 188 -2.14 -18.13 -1.33
C TYR A 188 -1.15 -19.22 -0.91
N ASN A 189 -0.25 -19.61 -1.80
CA ASN A 189 0.76 -20.63 -1.53
C ASN A 189 1.71 -20.22 -0.40
N TYR A 190 1.96 -18.92 -0.22
CA TYR A 190 2.76 -18.43 0.89
C TYR A 190 2.01 -18.59 2.22
N ILE A 191 0.74 -18.18 2.27
CA ILE A 191 -0.11 -18.32 3.46
C ILE A 191 -0.23 -19.79 3.89
N GLU A 192 -0.40 -20.72 2.95
CA GLU A 192 -0.53 -22.16 3.25
C GLU A 192 0.77 -22.80 3.77
N LYS A 193 1.94 -22.24 3.44
CA LYS A 193 3.23 -22.76 3.89
C LYS A 193 3.65 -22.25 5.27
N ASP A 194 3.13 -21.09 5.67
CA ASP A 194 3.39 -20.47 6.97
C ASP A 194 2.41 -20.94 8.07
N ASN A 195 1.39 -21.74 7.72
CA ASN A 195 0.46 -22.43 8.62
C ASN A 195 0.90 -23.87 8.89
#